data_AF-A0A2V7WZA9-F1
#
_entry.id   AF-A0A2V7WZA9-F1
#
_cell.length_a   1.000
_cell.length_b   1.000
_cell.length_c   1.000
_cell.angle_alpha   90.00
_cell.angle_beta   90.00
_cell.angle_gamma   90.00
#
_symmetry.space_group_name_H-M   'P 1'
#
loop_
_entity.id
_entity.type
_entity.pdbx_description
1 polymer ?
#
loop_
_entity_poly.entity_id
_entity_poly.type
_entity_poly.pdbx_seq_one_letter_code
_entity_poly.pdbx_strand_id
1 'polypeptide(L)'
;MGWTGRHGRFGWIDFKALSLGSEAGMDTKKMIQNRELNMDDYLAMFRRRARSILIPALFGPLLAYLAFLPVKKFYGKYTSQSVVLIESQKVPENMVQPVVSDDLTARIGMLRALATSDSEMHPVLQNLFPGKSSQEIDGILEDMRSQPQLLGAPFSDLSQITGGSTRRRPGQQESPGFMVSYMSSNPRDAQRVCEALTSKIVQKNLEFIQASAKGTVDVLTQGLDDAKRRLDDMDAKLAEFKRQHSGQLPTDQDSNLKMLMALTQQQDAFNQKQNIAQQDKAYNESQLAQQLAAWKSTQSSTNPETLQKQLSDLQSQMISLRARYTDDYPDVVKTKADIAELKSRLAEINKASASATEADSKGSAMEPIEVRQIRQQLHKDDEEIALANREIKRLQSAVGQYESHLSLSPAVEEQYKALTRDYENAAKTYQDLLTKKATADLTAHMTNQAQGERMTEIQPASFPDAPSFPNLLMFIGGGLAAGLALGAGIAMWLELRDSSIRTEAGWSPCPGSARLRRTEKVGSGTEKRRNWMCRRIRFPSRRNWPRITTCTKSSTD
;
A
#
# COMPACT_ATOMS: atom_id res chain seq x y z
N MET A 1 18.83 15.46 -53.69
CA MET A 1 18.64 16.93 -53.52
C MET A 1 18.90 17.22 -52.05
N GLY A 2 20.11 17.49 -51.56
CA GLY A 2 21.16 18.30 -52.16
C GLY A 2 20.77 19.76 -51.98
N TRP A 3 21.18 20.40 -50.88
CA TRP A 3 21.67 21.77 -50.89
C TRP A 3 22.60 22.01 -49.71
N THR A 4 23.77 22.49 -50.07
CA THR A 4 25.01 22.61 -49.32
C THR A 4 25.34 24.09 -49.17
N GLY A 5 26.01 24.45 -48.07
CA GLY A 5 26.84 25.64 -47.99
C GLY A 5 26.38 26.61 -46.90
N ARG A 6 27.28 27.29 -46.17
CA ARG A 6 28.73 27.41 -46.33
C ARG A 6 29.32 28.00 -45.05
N HIS A 7 30.44 27.40 -44.68
CA HIS A 7 31.57 27.82 -43.83
C HIS A 7 31.66 29.23 -43.21
N GLY A 8 32.18 29.21 -41.98
CA GLY A 8 32.94 30.31 -41.37
C GLY A 8 33.91 29.78 -40.29
N ARG A 9 34.93 28.99 -40.67
CA ARG A 9 36.13 28.72 -39.85
C ARG A 9 37.25 29.64 -40.35
N PHE A 10 37.66 30.60 -39.54
CA PHE A 10 38.97 31.24 -39.61
C PHE A 10 39.79 30.61 -38.46
N GLY A 11 40.90 29.88 -38.66
CA GLY A 11 41.90 30.01 -39.72
C GLY A 11 43.06 30.82 -39.15
N TRP A 12 43.85 30.20 -38.27
CA TRP A 12 45.13 30.73 -37.80
C TRP A 12 46.09 30.77 -39.00
N ILE A 13 46.53 31.96 -39.37
CA ILE A 13 47.46 32.16 -40.48
C ILE A 13 48.87 32.19 -39.90
N ASP A 14 49.60 31.12 -40.18
CA ASP A 14 51.06 31.07 -40.28
C ASP A 14 51.52 32.09 -41.34
N PHE A 15 52.48 32.95 -41.00
CA PHE A 15 53.21 33.74 -41.99
C PHE A 15 54.71 33.55 -41.78
N LYS A 16 55.30 32.78 -42.70
CA LYS A 16 56.73 32.57 -42.85
C LYS A 16 57.19 33.24 -44.15
N ALA A 17 58.15 34.15 -43.99
CA ALA A 17 59.18 34.57 -44.92
C ALA A 17 58.81 35.27 -46.25
N LEU A 18 59.26 36.53 -46.37
CA LEU A 18 59.93 37.00 -47.58
C LEU A 18 61.09 37.92 -47.19
N SER A 19 62.31 37.51 -47.58
CA SER A 19 63.58 38.19 -47.37
C SER A 19 63.95 39.05 -48.58
N LEU A 20 64.67 40.15 -48.34
CA LEU A 20 65.70 40.82 -49.15
C LEU A 20 66.02 42.12 -48.39
N GLY A 21 67.22 42.51 -47.97
CA GLY A 21 68.60 42.05 -48.06
C GLY A 21 69.49 43.20 -47.52
N SER A 22 70.76 42.89 -47.22
CA SER A 22 71.90 43.81 -46.94
C SER A 22 72.29 44.06 -45.47
N GLU A 23 73.26 43.23 -45.05
CA GLU A 23 74.56 43.55 -44.42
C GLU A 23 74.65 44.36 -43.11
N ALA A 24 75.09 43.66 -42.05
CA ALA A 24 76.44 43.78 -41.44
C ALA A 24 76.42 43.70 -39.90
N GLY A 25 77.28 42.82 -39.34
CA GLY A 25 78.01 43.14 -38.11
C GLY A 25 77.60 42.47 -36.79
N MET A 26 78.27 41.34 -36.53
CA MET A 26 78.84 40.90 -35.25
C MET A 26 77.96 40.45 -34.06
N ASP A 27 78.28 39.21 -33.67
CA ASP A 27 78.01 38.51 -32.43
C ASP A 27 78.07 39.34 -31.14
N THR A 28 77.13 39.07 -30.21
CA THR A 28 77.47 38.70 -28.82
C THR A 28 76.22 38.20 -28.07
N LYS A 29 76.20 36.89 -27.84
CA LYS A 29 75.23 36.16 -27.03
C LYS A 29 75.53 36.40 -25.54
N LYS A 30 74.76 37.25 -24.84
CA LYS A 30 74.82 37.37 -23.36
C LYS A 30 73.81 36.41 -22.71
N MET A 31 74.34 35.40 -22.03
CA MET A 31 73.62 34.46 -21.18
C MET A 31 73.03 35.19 -19.97
N ILE A 32 71.70 35.14 -19.80
CA ILE A 32 71.03 35.52 -18.55
C ILE A 32 71.06 34.29 -17.64
N GLN A 33 71.89 34.32 -16.59
CA GLN A 33 71.86 33.31 -15.54
C GLN A 33 70.63 33.52 -14.66
N ASN A 34 69.77 32.50 -14.59
CA ASN A 34 68.68 32.41 -13.61
C ASN A 34 69.28 32.27 -12.21
N ARG A 35 69.16 33.32 -11.39
CA ARG A 35 69.48 33.28 -9.96
C ARG A 35 68.25 32.77 -9.20
N GLU A 36 68.41 31.75 -8.38
CA GLU A 36 67.38 31.33 -7.41
C GLU A 36 67.27 32.41 -6.33
N LEU A 37 66.14 33.12 -6.33
CA LEU A 37 65.85 34.18 -5.37
C LEU A 37 65.55 33.55 -4.00
N ASN A 38 66.41 33.82 -3.01
CA ASN A 38 66.29 33.26 -1.67
C ASN A 38 65.35 34.12 -0.79
N MET A 39 64.70 33.54 0.23
CA MET A 39 63.67 34.21 1.03
C MET A 39 64.18 35.49 1.75
N ASP A 40 65.48 35.52 2.09
CA ASP A 40 66.12 36.68 2.72
C ASP A 40 66.29 37.88 1.77
N ASP A 41 66.47 37.64 0.46
CA ASP A 41 66.55 38.70 -0.55
C ASP A 41 65.18 39.39 -0.74
N TYR A 42 64.08 38.63 -0.67
CA TYR A 42 62.72 39.18 -0.69
C TYR A 42 62.39 40.02 0.56
N LEU A 43 62.83 39.59 1.74
CA LEU A 43 62.64 40.33 2.99
C LEU A 43 63.48 41.62 3.05
N ALA A 44 64.69 41.60 2.49
CA ALA A 44 65.54 42.79 2.36
C ALA A 44 64.93 43.81 1.39
N MET A 45 64.42 43.36 0.23
CA MET A 45 63.68 44.20 -0.72
C MET A 45 62.42 44.81 -0.07
N PHE A 46 61.64 43.99 0.64
CA PHE A 46 60.43 44.45 1.33
C PHE A 46 60.74 45.51 2.37
N ARG A 47 61.79 45.35 3.19
CA ARG A 47 62.14 46.32 4.25
C ARG A 47 62.70 47.63 3.68
N ARG A 48 63.39 47.58 2.53
CA ARG A 48 63.98 48.77 1.88
C ARG A 48 62.94 49.65 1.19
N ARG A 49 61.90 49.02 0.61
CA ARG A 49 60.81 49.70 -0.10
C ARG A 49 59.45 49.55 0.59
N ALA A 50 59.44 49.23 1.88
CA ALA A 50 58.22 49.05 2.68
C ALA A 50 57.27 50.26 2.56
N ARG A 51 57.81 51.47 2.44
CA ARG A 51 57.00 52.70 2.24
C ARG A 51 56.24 52.70 0.91
N SER A 52 56.82 52.21 -0.19
CA SER A 52 56.12 52.19 -1.49
C SER A 52 55.07 51.08 -1.58
N ILE A 53 55.12 50.08 -0.69
CA ILE A 53 54.08 49.03 -0.59
C ILE A 53 53.00 49.45 0.41
N LEU A 54 53.39 49.98 1.58
CA LEU A 54 52.46 50.35 2.65
C LEU A 54 51.62 51.59 2.32
N ILE A 55 52.16 52.57 1.56
CA ILE A 55 51.40 53.77 1.19
C ILE A 55 50.19 53.39 0.30
N PRO A 56 50.34 52.70 -0.85
CA PRO A 56 49.20 52.22 -1.63
C PRO A 56 48.29 51.26 -0.87
N ALA A 57 48.83 50.41 0.01
CA ALA A 57 48.04 49.50 0.83
C ALA A 57 47.16 50.23 1.87
N LEU A 58 47.58 51.40 2.37
CA LEU A 58 46.79 52.23 3.30
C LEU A 58 45.76 53.08 2.55
N PHE A 59 46.15 53.67 1.41
CA PHE A 59 45.25 54.52 0.61
C PHE A 59 44.23 53.71 -0.21
N GLY A 60 44.56 52.47 -0.60
CA GLY A 60 43.66 51.56 -1.32
C GLY A 60 42.29 51.38 -0.65
N PRO A 61 42.20 50.95 0.62
CA PRO A 61 40.93 50.82 1.33
C PRO A 61 40.22 52.17 1.56
N LEU A 62 40.96 53.27 1.72
CA LEU A 62 40.37 54.61 1.84
C LEU A 62 39.68 55.04 0.53
N LEU A 63 40.35 54.86 -0.60
CA LEU A 63 39.78 55.14 -1.92
C LEU A 63 38.61 54.21 -2.24
N ALA A 64 38.70 52.92 -1.85
CA ALA A 64 37.59 51.99 -2.00
C ALA A 64 36.37 52.37 -1.13
N TYR A 65 36.60 52.89 0.08
CA TYR A 65 35.53 53.44 0.92
C TYR A 65 34.89 54.70 0.30
N LEU A 66 35.69 55.60 -0.27
CA LEU A 66 35.17 56.77 -0.97
C LEU A 66 34.38 56.38 -2.22
N ALA A 67 34.82 55.38 -2.97
CA ALA A 67 34.09 54.81 -4.10
C ALA A 67 32.82 54.07 -3.68
N PHE A 68 32.78 53.51 -2.47
CA PHE A 68 31.61 52.81 -1.93
C PHE A 68 30.43 53.75 -1.66
N LEU A 69 30.67 55.00 -1.23
CA LEU A 69 29.60 55.97 -0.91
C LEU A 69 28.62 56.26 -2.09
N PRO A 70 29.08 56.61 -3.31
CA PRO A 70 28.17 56.80 -4.44
C PRO A 70 27.53 55.48 -4.87
N VAL A 71 28.27 54.36 -4.84
CA VAL A 71 27.71 53.05 -5.21
C VAL A 71 26.59 52.65 -4.25
N LYS A 72 26.76 52.85 -2.94
CA LYS A 72 25.72 52.61 -1.94
C LYS A 72 24.48 53.47 -2.19
N LYS A 73 24.66 54.73 -2.59
CA LYS A 73 23.55 55.66 -2.82
C LYS A 73 22.73 55.32 -4.06
N PHE A 74 23.38 54.91 -5.15
CA PHE A 74 22.70 54.65 -6.43
C PHE A 74 22.30 53.19 -6.64
N TYR A 75 23.08 52.25 -6.10
CA TYR A 75 22.90 50.80 -6.28
C TYR A 75 22.59 50.07 -4.97
N GLY A 76 22.15 50.82 -3.95
CA GLY A 76 21.72 50.25 -2.68
C GLY A 76 20.53 49.32 -2.88
N LYS A 77 20.68 48.06 -2.50
CA LYS A 77 19.59 47.09 -2.43
C LYS A 77 19.33 46.71 -0.98
N TYR A 78 18.06 46.62 -0.62
CA TYR A 78 17.57 46.32 0.71
C TYR A 78 16.90 44.95 0.68
N THR A 79 17.34 44.03 1.54
CA THR A 79 16.77 42.69 1.67
C THR A 79 15.83 42.66 2.86
N SER A 80 14.56 42.33 2.64
CA SER A 80 13.63 41.96 3.72
C SER A 80 13.56 40.45 3.84
N GLN A 81 13.43 39.94 5.07
CA GLN A 81 13.32 38.52 5.37
C GLN A 81 12.12 38.25 6.29
N SER A 82 11.39 37.17 6.02
CA SER A 82 10.30 36.62 6.84
C SER A 82 10.58 35.14 7.12
N VAL A 83 10.23 34.66 8.31
CA VAL A 83 10.49 33.27 8.74
C VAL A 83 9.18 32.55 8.95
N VAL A 84 8.99 31.48 8.17
CA VAL A 84 7.83 30.59 8.23
C VAL A 84 8.22 29.29 8.90
N LEU A 85 7.47 28.91 9.93
CA LEU A 85 7.61 27.62 10.60
C LEU A 85 6.51 26.68 10.13
N ILE A 86 6.86 25.42 9.96
CA ILE A 86 5.91 24.34 9.71
C ILE A 86 5.68 23.64 11.04
N GLU A 87 4.48 23.80 11.59
CA GLU A 87 4.04 23.05 12.76
C GLU A 87 3.48 21.71 12.29
N SER A 88 4.06 20.61 12.76
CA SER A 88 3.54 19.27 12.54
C SER A 88 2.25 19.02 13.32
N GLN A 89 1.44 18.07 12.85
CA GLN A 89 0.17 17.71 13.47
C GLN A 89 0.37 17.19 14.90
N LYS A 90 -0.39 17.71 15.88
CA LYS A 90 -0.31 17.32 17.31
C LYS A 90 -1.06 16.02 17.66
N VAL A 91 -1.77 15.44 16.69
CA VAL A 91 -2.57 14.22 16.86
C VAL A 91 -1.67 13.00 16.60
N PRO A 92 -1.74 11.93 17.41
CA PRO A 92 -0.83 10.81 17.26
C PRO A 92 -0.98 10.13 15.88
N GLU A 93 0.16 9.84 15.24
CA GLU A 93 0.30 9.33 13.86
C GLU A 93 -0.48 8.04 13.58
N ASN A 94 -0.86 7.31 14.63
CA ASN A 94 -1.63 6.08 14.54
C ASN A 94 -3.12 6.28 14.17
N MET A 95 -3.63 7.53 14.16
CA MET A 95 -5.02 7.81 13.78
C MET A 95 -5.17 8.41 12.36
N VAL A 96 -4.11 8.99 11.78
CA VAL A 96 -4.18 9.72 10.52
C VAL A 96 -2.86 9.57 9.75
N GLN A 97 -2.91 9.10 8.50
CA GLN A 97 -1.74 9.10 7.63
C GLN A 97 -1.56 10.49 7.00
N PRO A 98 -0.31 10.99 6.88
CA PRO A 98 -0.06 12.25 6.19
C PRO A 98 -0.50 12.15 4.73
N VAL A 99 -1.32 13.11 4.31
CA VAL A 99 -1.93 13.16 2.96
C VAL A 99 -0.90 13.55 1.88
N VAL A 100 0.27 14.05 2.27
CA VAL A 100 1.32 14.55 1.37
C VAL A 100 2.67 13.98 1.77
N SER A 101 3.47 13.60 0.76
CA SER A 101 4.81 13.01 0.89
C SER A 101 5.83 13.90 1.62
N ASP A 102 6.82 13.27 2.24
CA ASP A 102 7.91 13.88 3.04
C ASP A 102 8.86 14.83 2.28
N ASP A 103 8.76 14.99 0.95
CA ASP A 103 9.64 15.92 0.22
C ASP A 103 9.14 17.37 0.34
N LEU A 104 9.41 17.93 1.52
CA LEU A 104 9.15 19.31 1.86
C LEU A 104 9.83 20.29 0.89
N THR A 105 11.00 19.95 0.36
CA THR A 105 11.78 20.84 -0.51
C THR A 105 11.10 21.01 -1.87
N ALA A 106 10.65 19.91 -2.48
CA ALA A 106 9.90 19.98 -3.74
C ALA A 106 8.57 20.73 -3.58
N ARG A 107 7.85 20.49 -2.48
CA ARG A 107 6.60 21.20 -2.17
C ARG A 107 6.82 22.71 -2.02
N ILE A 108 7.83 23.12 -1.25
CA ILE A 108 8.19 24.53 -1.08
C ILE A 108 8.57 25.15 -2.44
N GLY A 109 9.32 24.44 -3.28
CA GLY A 109 9.65 24.88 -4.63
C GLY A 109 8.42 25.09 -5.54
N MET A 110 7.47 24.17 -5.48
CA MET A 110 6.19 24.30 -6.20
C MET A 110 5.37 25.48 -5.67
N LEU A 111 5.21 25.59 -4.35
CA LEU A 111 4.49 26.70 -3.71
C LEU A 111 5.12 28.05 -4.05
N ARG A 112 6.45 28.13 -4.14
CA ARG A 112 7.16 29.31 -4.62
C ARG A 112 6.73 29.65 -6.05
N ALA A 113 6.84 28.71 -6.98
CA ALA A 113 6.51 28.95 -8.39
C ALA A 113 5.03 29.34 -8.58
N LEU A 114 4.14 28.73 -7.81
CA LEU A 114 2.72 29.06 -7.82
C LEU A 114 2.45 30.44 -7.20
N ALA A 115 3.07 30.73 -6.04
CA ALA A 115 2.91 32.00 -5.37
C ALA A 115 3.51 33.15 -6.16
N THR A 116 4.57 32.97 -6.96
CA THR A 116 5.14 34.00 -7.84
C THR A 116 4.54 34.02 -9.25
N SER A 117 3.51 33.20 -9.49
CA SER A 117 2.79 33.20 -10.76
C SER A 117 2.02 34.52 -10.96
N ASP A 118 1.83 34.90 -12.21
CA ASP A 118 1.22 36.18 -12.58
C ASP A 118 -0.23 36.26 -12.08
N SER A 119 -1.00 35.20 -12.29
CA SER A 119 -2.37 35.06 -11.81
C SER A 119 -2.52 35.25 -10.30
N GLU A 120 -1.48 34.94 -9.52
CA GLU A 120 -1.55 34.97 -8.06
C GLU A 120 -0.95 36.26 -7.46
N MET A 121 0.14 36.78 -8.03
CA MET A 121 0.83 37.96 -7.48
C MET A 121 0.47 39.28 -8.11
N HIS A 122 0.05 39.29 -9.37
CA HIS A 122 -0.38 40.52 -10.02
C HIS A 122 -1.50 41.25 -9.23
N PRO A 123 -2.61 40.60 -8.83
CA PRO A 123 -3.66 41.27 -8.06
C PRO A 123 -3.18 41.72 -6.67
N VAL A 124 -2.25 40.97 -6.06
CA VAL A 124 -1.68 41.30 -4.75
C VAL A 124 -0.79 42.55 -4.86
N LEU A 125 0.07 42.62 -5.87
CA LEU A 125 0.96 43.75 -6.14
C LEU A 125 0.17 45.01 -6.54
N GLN A 126 -0.91 44.86 -7.32
CA GLN A 126 -1.79 45.97 -7.68
C GLN A 126 -2.45 46.61 -6.45
N ASN A 127 -2.90 45.79 -5.50
CA ASN A 127 -3.47 46.27 -4.24
C ASN A 127 -2.42 46.92 -3.32
N LEU A 128 -1.18 46.42 -3.34
CA LEU A 128 -0.08 46.97 -2.53
C LEU A 128 0.45 48.31 -3.09
N PHE A 129 0.37 48.50 -4.41
CA PHE A 129 0.90 49.67 -5.11
C PHE A 129 -0.15 50.31 -6.04
N PRO A 130 -1.24 50.90 -5.49
CA PRO A 130 -2.34 51.44 -6.29
C PRO A 130 -1.95 52.62 -7.19
N GLY A 131 -0.77 53.22 -6.98
CA GLY A 131 -0.25 54.33 -7.79
C GLY A 131 0.76 53.91 -8.88
N LYS A 132 1.08 52.62 -9.02
CA LYS A 132 1.98 52.11 -10.07
C LYS A 132 1.17 51.61 -11.27
N SER A 133 1.69 51.82 -12.47
CA SER A 133 1.11 51.29 -13.71
C SER A 133 1.27 49.76 -13.79
N SER A 134 0.45 49.09 -14.61
CA SER A 134 0.55 47.64 -14.82
C SER A 134 1.95 47.20 -15.28
N GLN A 135 2.61 47.99 -16.14
CA GLN A 135 3.97 47.71 -16.62
C GLN A 135 5.02 47.75 -15.50
N GLU A 136 4.85 48.66 -14.53
CA GLU A 136 5.74 48.72 -13.36
C GLU A 136 5.52 47.54 -12.42
N ILE A 137 4.28 47.05 -12.31
CA ILE A 137 3.95 45.84 -11.53
C ILE A 137 4.57 44.60 -12.19
N ASP A 138 4.45 44.47 -13.51
CA ASP A 138 5.07 43.37 -14.27
C ASP A 138 6.59 43.38 -14.10
N GLY A 139 7.20 44.57 -14.07
CA GLY A 139 8.63 44.74 -13.79
C GLY A 139 9.02 44.26 -12.38
N ILE A 140 8.20 44.51 -11.36
CA ILE A 140 8.42 44.01 -9.99
C ILE A 140 8.29 42.49 -9.94
N LEU A 141 7.31 41.93 -10.65
CA LEU A 141 7.08 40.50 -10.72
C LEU A 141 8.24 39.76 -11.43
N GLU A 142 8.75 40.32 -12.51
CA GLU A 142 9.91 39.79 -13.23
C GLU A 142 11.19 39.89 -12.38
N ASP A 143 11.40 41.01 -11.69
CA ASP A 143 12.49 41.16 -10.72
C ASP A 143 12.40 40.07 -9.63
N MET A 144 11.22 39.85 -9.06
CA MET A 144 10.99 38.81 -8.06
C MET A 144 11.31 37.40 -8.58
N ARG A 145 10.95 37.08 -9.83
CA ARG A 145 11.25 35.77 -10.46
C ARG A 145 12.74 35.59 -10.77
N SER A 146 13.41 36.67 -11.17
CA SER A 146 14.84 36.66 -11.50
C SER A 146 15.75 36.46 -10.28
N GLN A 147 15.22 36.67 -9.07
CA GLN A 147 15.98 36.56 -7.82
C GLN A 147 16.20 35.09 -7.41
N PRO A 148 17.45 34.58 -7.38
CA PRO A 148 17.71 33.18 -7.07
C PRO A 148 17.36 32.82 -5.61
N GLN A 149 17.53 33.77 -4.67
CA GLN A 149 17.39 33.56 -3.23
C GLN A 149 16.04 33.95 -2.63
N LEU A 150 14.97 34.02 -3.44
CA LEU A 150 13.65 34.42 -2.94
C LEU A 150 13.15 33.53 -1.77
N LEU A 151 13.45 32.23 -1.82
CA LEU A 151 13.31 31.31 -0.69
C LEU A 151 14.70 30.77 -0.32
N GLY A 152 15.02 30.83 0.98
CA GLY A 152 16.19 30.20 1.56
C GLY A 152 16.04 28.68 1.64
N ALA A 153 17.16 27.99 1.84
CA ALA A 153 17.14 26.55 2.07
C ALA A 153 16.26 26.22 3.30
N PRO A 154 15.46 25.14 3.25
CA PRO A 154 14.71 24.70 4.41
C PRO A 154 15.66 24.35 5.54
N PHE A 155 15.28 24.70 6.76
CA PHE A 155 16.03 24.40 7.97
C PHE A 155 15.26 23.40 8.81
N SER A 156 15.96 22.49 9.49
CA SER A 156 15.34 21.51 10.40
C SER A 156 15.04 22.09 11.78
N ASP A 157 15.80 23.10 12.21
CA ASP A 157 15.70 23.69 13.54
C ASP A 157 15.83 25.22 13.46
N LEU A 158 14.85 25.94 14.03
CA LEU A 158 14.79 27.40 14.08
C LEU A 158 16.04 28.04 14.74
N SER A 159 16.75 27.29 15.59
CA SER A 159 18.01 27.74 16.22
C SER A 159 19.16 27.92 15.22
N GLN A 160 19.12 27.28 14.04
CA GLN A 160 20.13 27.42 12.99
C GLN A 160 20.15 28.83 12.38
N ILE A 161 19.00 29.52 12.40
CA ILE A 161 18.85 30.83 11.74
C ILE A 161 18.90 31.98 12.74
N THR A 162 18.40 31.77 13.95
CA THR A 162 18.31 32.84 14.97
C THR A 162 19.62 33.09 15.72
N GLY A 163 20.68 32.30 15.48
CA GLY A 163 22.01 32.48 16.10
C GLY A 163 22.02 32.38 17.64
N GLY A 164 20.88 32.04 18.25
CA GLY A 164 20.70 31.93 19.68
C GLY A 164 20.96 30.51 20.15
N SER A 165 21.88 30.36 21.10
CA SER A 165 22.04 29.15 21.91
C SER A 165 20.84 29.01 22.85
N THR A 166 19.65 28.72 22.32
CA THR A 166 18.52 28.28 23.14
C THR A 166 18.78 26.85 23.56
N ARG A 167 19.19 26.70 24.83
CA ARG A 167 19.42 25.42 25.51
C ARG A 167 18.22 24.50 25.27
N ARG A 168 18.42 23.43 24.48
CA ARG A 168 17.41 22.40 24.16
C ARG A 168 16.73 21.95 25.45
N ARG A 169 15.39 22.09 25.52
CA ARG A 169 14.61 21.37 26.53
C ARG A 169 14.43 19.92 26.05
N PRO A 170 14.70 18.90 26.88
CA PRO A 170 14.48 17.52 26.48
C PRO A 170 12.99 17.32 26.15
N GLY A 171 12.69 16.89 24.92
CA GLY A 171 11.34 16.66 24.40
C GLY A 171 10.79 17.71 23.40
N GLN A 172 11.57 18.72 23.01
CA GLN A 172 11.13 19.71 22.01
C GLN A 172 11.26 19.15 20.58
N GLN A 173 10.15 19.00 19.87
CA GLN A 173 10.10 18.52 18.48
C GLN A 173 10.80 19.51 17.54
N GLU A 174 11.63 18.98 16.65
CA GLU A 174 12.23 19.73 15.54
C GLU A 174 11.10 20.29 14.66
N SER A 175 11.03 21.61 14.56
CA SER A 175 10.01 22.29 13.76
C SER A 175 10.70 22.83 12.51
N PRO A 176 10.59 22.13 11.37
CA PRO A 176 11.22 22.59 10.14
C PRO A 176 10.58 23.89 9.67
N GLY A 177 11.31 24.67 8.90
CA GLY A 177 10.81 25.92 8.35
C GLY A 177 11.61 26.37 7.14
N PHE A 178 11.22 27.51 6.60
CA PHE A 178 11.95 28.17 5.53
C PHE A 178 11.92 29.68 5.70
N MET A 179 12.91 30.34 5.10
CA MET A 179 12.98 31.80 5.08
C MET A 179 12.54 32.29 3.71
N VAL A 180 11.68 33.29 3.67
CA VAL A 180 11.35 34.05 2.47
C VAL A 180 12.18 35.32 2.52
N SER A 181 12.87 35.65 1.44
CA SER A 181 13.63 36.90 1.35
C SER A 181 13.35 37.61 0.03
N TYR A 182 13.24 38.92 0.05
CA TYR A 182 13.04 39.72 -1.16
C TYR A 182 13.94 40.95 -1.15
N MET A 183 14.59 41.21 -2.28
CA MET A 183 15.46 42.36 -2.47
C MET A 183 14.78 43.44 -3.30
N SER A 184 14.76 44.67 -2.80
CA SER A 184 14.28 45.83 -3.56
C SER A 184 15.17 47.05 -3.36
N SER A 185 15.03 48.04 -4.24
CA SER A 185 15.74 49.33 -4.10
C SER A 185 15.13 50.21 -3.00
N ASN A 186 13.87 49.99 -2.62
CA ASN A 186 13.20 50.73 -1.55
C ASN A 186 12.97 49.79 -0.34
N PRO A 187 13.40 50.17 0.89
CA PRO A 187 13.23 49.33 2.08
C PRO A 187 11.77 49.01 2.39
N ARG A 188 10.84 49.94 2.11
CA ARG A 188 9.41 49.72 2.37
C ARG A 188 8.77 48.78 1.34
N ASP A 189 9.19 48.87 0.08
CA ASP A 189 8.71 47.97 -0.98
C ASP A 189 9.26 46.56 -0.73
N ALA A 190 10.52 46.44 -0.28
CA ALA A 190 11.11 45.16 0.10
C ALA A 190 10.30 44.44 1.19
N GLN A 191 9.92 45.17 2.25
CA GLN A 191 9.13 44.62 3.34
C GLN A 191 7.73 44.19 2.89
N ARG A 192 6.99 45.08 2.22
CA ARG A 192 5.60 44.83 1.82
C ARG A 192 5.47 43.66 0.84
N VAL A 193 6.39 43.56 -0.13
CA VAL A 193 6.39 42.46 -1.10
C VAL A 193 6.78 41.15 -0.42
N CYS A 194 7.75 41.16 0.49
CA CYS A 194 8.13 39.96 1.26
C CYS A 194 6.96 39.46 2.12
N GLU A 195 6.27 40.35 2.84
CA GLU A 195 5.11 40.01 3.68
C GLU A 195 3.96 39.44 2.85
N ALA A 196 3.65 40.08 1.73
CA ALA A 196 2.61 39.63 0.82
C ALA A 196 2.95 38.26 0.19
N LEU A 197 4.22 38.04 -0.18
CA LEU A 197 4.70 36.76 -0.68
C LEU A 197 4.58 35.66 0.37
N THR A 198 5.04 35.92 1.59
CA THR A 198 4.91 34.97 2.70
C THR A 198 3.44 34.61 2.94
N SER A 199 2.57 35.60 3.08
CA SER A 199 1.14 35.40 3.29
C SER A 199 0.51 34.57 2.17
N LYS A 200 0.89 34.85 0.91
CA LYS A 200 0.38 34.11 -0.25
C LYS A 200 0.86 32.66 -0.28
N ILE A 201 2.11 32.39 0.08
CA ILE A 201 2.64 31.01 0.19
C ILE A 201 1.87 30.24 1.26
N VAL A 202 1.67 30.82 2.44
CA VAL A 202 0.93 30.20 3.54
C VAL A 202 -0.51 29.90 3.12
N GLN A 203 -1.18 30.86 2.46
CA GLN A 203 -2.53 30.68 1.93
C GLN A 203 -2.59 29.53 0.90
N LYS A 204 -1.69 29.52 -0.09
CA LYS A 204 -1.66 28.49 -1.12
C LYS A 204 -1.34 27.12 -0.57
N ASN A 205 -0.52 27.06 0.48
CA ASN A 205 -0.27 25.82 1.18
C ASN A 205 -1.54 25.25 1.82
N LEU A 206 -2.33 26.10 2.50
CA LEU A 206 -3.60 25.68 3.12
C LEU A 206 -4.61 25.20 2.07
N GLU A 207 -4.77 25.95 0.98
CA GLU A 207 -5.62 25.56 -0.16
C GLU A 207 -5.17 24.21 -0.76
N PHE A 208 -3.86 24.01 -0.91
CA PHE A 208 -3.29 22.75 -1.42
C PHE A 208 -3.58 21.56 -0.52
N ILE A 209 -3.37 21.68 0.81
CA ILE A 209 -3.67 20.59 1.75
C ILE A 209 -5.17 20.27 1.73
N GLN A 210 -6.03 21.30 1.76
CA GLN A 210 -7.49 21.10 1.72
C GLN A 210 -7.94 20.41 0.42
N ALA A 211 -7.42 20.84 -0.73
CA ALA A 211 -7.71 20.23 -2.01
C ALA A 211 -7.26 18.77 -2.07
N SER A 212 -6.08 18.46 -1.54
CA SER A 212 -5.54 17.09 -1.48
C SER A 212 -6.37 16.18 -0.56
N ALA A 213 -6.75 16.69 0.62
CA ALA A 213 -7.62 15.96 1.55
C ALA A 213 -8.99 15.67 0.94
N LYS A 214 -9.60 16.66 0.28
CA LYS A 214 -10.86 16.49 -0.45
C LYS A 214 -10.73 15.48 -1.59
N GLY A 215 -9.68 15.59 -2.41
CA GLY A 215 -9.43 14.65 -3.50
C GLY A 215 -9.25 13.20 -3.02
N THR A 216 -8.61 13.00 -1.87
CA THR A 216 -8.47 11.68 -1.23
C THR A 216 -9.84 11.13 -0.79
N VAL A 217 -10.67 11.95 -0.15
CA VAL A 217 -12.04 11.58 0.24
C VAL A 217 -12.89 11.23 -0.99
N ASP A 218 -12.78 12.00 -2.07
CA ASP A 218 -13.53 11.77 -3.31
C ASP A 218 -13.13 10.44 -3.96
N VAL A 219 -11.82 10.15 -4.07
CA VAL A 219 -11.30 8.87 -4.60
C VAL A 219 -11.75 7.68 -3.73
N LEU A 220 -11.68 7.80 -2.40
CA LEU A 220 -12.13 6.75 -1.49
C LEU A 220 -13.65 6.56 -1.55
N THR A 221 -14.42 7.63 -1.75
CA THR A 221 -15.87 7.55 -1.91
C THR A 221 -16.23 6.80 -3.20
N GLN A 222 -15.60 7.15 -4.32
CA GLN A 222 -15.80 6.45 -5.58
C GLN A 222 -15.38 4.98 -5.47
N GLY A 223 -14.22 4.71 -4.87
CA GLY A 223 -13.76 3.33 -4.62
C GLY A 223 -14.69 2.54 -3.72
N LEU A 224 -15.30 3.17 -2.71
CA LEU A 224 -16.28 2.55 -1.81
C LEU A 224 -17.58 2.20 -2.54
N ASP A 225 -18.08 3.10 -3.40
CA ASP A 225 -19.28 2.85 -4.20
C ASP A 225 -19.05 1.70 -5.19
N ASP A 226 -17.89 1.64 -5.83
CA ASP A 226 -17.51 0.52 -6.71
C ASP A 226 -17.34 -0.79 -5.93
N ALA A 227 -16.71 -0.75 -4.76
CA ALA A 227 -16.58 -1.92 -3.88
C ALA A 227 -17.94 -2.42 -3.40
N LYS A 228 -18.87 -1.51 -3.08
CA LYS A 228 -20.25 -1.85 -2.72
C LYS A 228 -20.98 -2.53 -3.85
N ARG A 229 -20.93 -1.98 -5.07
CA ARG A 229 -21.53 -2.61 -6.25
C ARG A 229 -20.97 -4.02 -6.50
N ARG A 230 -19.66 -4.22 -6.33
CA ARG A 230 -19.03 -5.54 -6.45
C ARG A 230 -19.50 -6.49 -5.35
N LEU A 231 -19.63 -6.01 -4.11
CA LEU A 231 -20.16 -6.80 -3.00
C LEU A 231 -21.61 -7.22 -3.28
N ASP A 232 -22.46 -6.28 -3.71
CA ASP A 232 -23.86 -6.55 -4.06
C ASP A 232 -23.97 -7.56 -5.23
N ASP A 233 -23.10 -7.47 -6.24
CA ASP A 233 -23.02 -8.44 -7.35
C ASP A 233 -22.58 -9.83 -6.88
N MET A 234 -21.57 -9.92 -6.00
CA MET A 234 -21.15 -11.21 -5.43
C MET A 234 -22.24 -11.81 -4.55
N ASP A 235 -22.94 -11.01 -3.76
CA ASP A 235 -24.03 -11.46 -2.89
C ASP A 235 -25.21 -11.96 -3.72
N ALA A 236 -25.58 -11.25 -4.79
CA ALA A 236 -26.60 -11.69 -5.74
C ALA A 236 -26.22 -13.01 -6.44
N LYS A 237 -24.96 -13.16 -6.88
CA LYS A 237 -24.45 -14.41 -7.47
C LYS A 237 -24.50 -15.57 -6.46
N LEU A 238 -24.09 -15.32 -5.22
CA LEU A 238 -24.12 -16.32 -4.17
C LEU A 238 -25.55 -16.75 -3.81
N ALA A 239 -26.47 -15.80 -3.73
CA ALA A 239 -27.89 -16.06 -3.51
C ALA A 239 -28.49 -16.89 -4.66
N GLU A 240 -28.20 -16.52 -5.91
CA GLU A 240 -28.68 -17.26 -7.08
C GLU A 240 -28.10 -18.68 -7.11
N PHE A 241 -26.81 -18.84 -6.83
CA PHE A 241 -26.16 -20.15 -6.75
C PHE A 241 -26.80 -21.04 -5.68
N LYS A 242 -27.08 -20.50 -4.49
CA LYS A 242 -27.79 -21.22 -3.41
C LYS A 242 -29.19 -21.63 -3.83
N ARG A 243 -29.90 -20.79 -4.58
CA ARG A 243 -31.25 -21.09 -5.09
C ARG A 243 -31.24 -22.18 -6.16
N GLN A 244 -30.29 -22.15 -7.08
CA GLN A 244 -30.16 -23.14 -8.16
C GLN A 244 -29.72 -24.52 -7.64
N HIS A 245 -28.89 -24.55 -6.59
CA HIS A 245 -28.30 -25.77 -6.02
C HIS A 245 -28.87 -26.12 -4.63
N SER A 246 -30.11 -25.74 -4.34
CA SER A 246 -30.75 -26.06 -3.06
C SER A 246 -30.78 -27.58 -2.82
N GLY A 247 -30.38 -28.03 -1.61
CA GLY A 247 -30.27 -29.45 -1.28
C GLY A 247 -28.99 -30.13 -1.81
N GLN A 248 -28.11 -29.42 -2.51
CA GLN A 248 -26.80 -29.89 -2.97
C GLN A 248 -25.65 -29.08 -2.36
N LEU A 249 -25.96 -28.15 -1.45
CA LEU A 249 -24.97 -27.28 -0.82
C LEU A 249 -24.16 -28.07 0.22
N PRO A 250 -22.89 -27.69 0.48
CA PRO A 250 -22.08 -28.32 1.53
C PRO A 250 -22.73 -28.24 2.92
N THR A 251 -23.48 -27.17 3.20
CA THR A 251 -24.26 -27.02 4.44
C THR A 251 -25.42 -28.02 4.58
N ASP A 252 -25.95 -28.52 3.46
CA ASP A 252 -27.07 -29.46 3.44
C ASP A 252 -26.59 -30.92 3.50
N GLN A 253 -25.29 -31.17 3.28
CA GLN A 253 -24.71 -32.51 3.18
C GLN A 253 -24.99 -33.38 4.42
N ASP A 254 -24.84 -32.83 5.63
CA ASP A 254 -25.10 -33.55 6.87
C ASP A 254 -26.59 -33.90 7.03
N SER A 255 -27.48 -32.98 6.65
CA SER A 255 -28.94 -33.21 6.65
C SER A 255 -29.32 -34.30 5.64
N ASN A 256 -28.74 -34.25 4.44
CA ASN A 256 -28.96 -35.24 3.39
C ASN A 256 -28.46 -36.63 3.81
N LEU A 257 -27.29 -36.73 4.44
CA LEU A 257 -26.76 -37.99 4.97
C LEU A 257 -27.67 -38.59 6.05
N LYS A 258 -28.19 -37.77 6.97
CA LYS A 258 -29.15 -38.21 7.98
C LYS A 258 -30.45 -38.71 7.37
N MET A 259 -30.98 -37.98 6.37
CA MET A 259 -32.19 -38.39 5.67
C MET A 259 -31.98 -39.68 4.88
N LEU A 260 -30.84 -39.82 4.21
CA LEU A 260 -30.44 -41.04 3.51
C LEU A 260 -30.39 -42.23 4.47
N MET A 261 -29.71 -42.10 5.61
CA MET A 261 -29.66 -43.15 6.63
C MET A 261 -31.06 -43.53 7.13
N ALA A 262 -31.95 -42.55 7.35
CA ALA A 262 -33.32 -42.82 7.77
C ALA A 262 -34.15 -43.54 6.69
N LEU A 263 -34.01 -43.14 5.42
CA LEU A 263 -34.68 -43.79 4.29
C LEU A 263 -34.17 -45.22 4.07
N THR A 264 -32.86 -45.45 4.16
CA THR A 264 -32.26 -46.78 4.06
C THR A 264 -32.74 -47.68 5.20
N GLN A 265 -32.77 -47.19 6.44
CA GLN A 265 -33.30 -47.94 7.58
C GLN A 265 -34.78 -48.29 7.40
N GLN A 266 -35.57 -47.37 6.84
CA GLN A 266 -36.97 -47.62 6.53
C GLN A 266 -37.13 -48.65 5.41
N GLN A 267 -36.28 -48.59 4.38
CA GLN A 267 -36.26 -49.55 3.28
C GLN A 267 -35.94 -50.95 3.79
N ASP A 268 -34.94 -51.09 4.66
CA ASP A 268 -34.58 -52.36 5.29
C ASP A 268 -35.73 -52.95 6.11
N ALA A 269 -36.47 -52.12 6.85
CA ALA A 269 -37.66 -52.57 7.57
C ALA A 269 -38.74 -53.12 6.63
N PHE A 270 -38.98 -52.50 5.47
CA PHE A 270 -39.93 -53.02 4.49
C PHE A 270 -39.43 -54.26 3.74
N ASN A 271 -38.13 -54.37 3.47
CA ASN A 271 -37.52 -55.59 2.95
C ASN A 271 -37.71 -56.76 3.93
N GLN A 272 -37.48 -56.53 5.23
CA GLN A 272 -37.73 -57.54 6.25
C GLN A 272 -39.20 -57.97 6.31
N LYS A 273 -40.14 -57.01 6.29
CA LYS A 273 -41.57 -57.31 6.22
C LYS A 273 -41.94 -58.12 4.98
N GLN A 274 -41.43 -57.75 3.81
CA GLN A 274 -41.63 -58.50 2.58
C GLN A 274 -41.13 -59.94 2.71
N ASN A 275 -39.93 -60.13 3.25
CA ASN A 275 -39.35 -61.46 3.43
C ASN A 275 -40.17 -62.32 4.40
N ILE A 276 -40.67 -61.74 5.49
CA ILE A 276 -41.56 -62.43 6.45
C ILE A 276 -42.87 -62.82 5.76
N ALA A 277 -43.54 -61.88 5.09
CA ALA A 277 -44.80 -62.16 4.39
C ALA A 277 -44.64 -63.21 3.26
N GLN A 278 -43.49 -63.25 2.58
CA GLN A 278 -43.17 -64.30 1.60
C GLN A 278 -42.98 -65.67 2.24
N GLN A 279 -42.34 -65.73 3.42
CA GLN A 279 -42.19 -66.99 4.17
C GLN A 279 -43.54 -67.49 4.68
N ASP A 280 -44.37 -66.60 5.23
CA ASP A 280 -45.72 -66.92 5.70
C ASP A 280 -46.60 -67.39 4.57
N LYS A 281 -46.56 -66.71 3.42
CA LYS A 281 -47.25 -67.14 2.20
C LYS A 281 -46.83 -68.55 1.78
N ALA A 282 -45.51 -68.81 1.67
CA ALA A 282 -45.02 -70.12 1.27
C ALA A 282 -45.42 -71.23 2.26
N TYR A 283 -45.41 -70.93 3.55
CA TYR A 283 -45.90 -71.83 4.60
C TYR A 283 -47.40 -72.11 4.44
N ASN A 284 -48.22 -71.07 4.29
CA ASN A 284 -49.67 -71.17 4.11
C ASN A 284 -50.04 -71.89 2.80
N GLU A 285 -49.30 -71.70 1.71
CA GLU A 285 -49.46 -72.43 0.45
C GLU A 285 -49.19 -73.93 0.65
N SER A 286 -48.14 -74.28 1.41
CA SER A 286 -47.83 -75.68 1.73
C SER A 286 -48.91 -76.34 2.60
N GLN A 287 -49.44 -75.61 3.59
CA GLN A 287 -50.56 -76.06 4.44
C GLN A 287 -51.84 -76.21 3.62
N LEU A 288 -52.14 -75.25 2.74
CA LEU A 288 -53.28 -75.32 1.83
C LEU A 288 -53.19 -76.55 0.92
N ALA A 289 -52.00 -76.81 0.35
CA ALA A 289 -51.77 -77.96 -0.52
C ALA A 289 -51.98 -79.29 0.24
N GLN A 290 -51.49 -79.38 1.50
CA GLN A 290 -51.72 -80.55 2.36
C GLN A 290 -53.21 -80.74 2.69
N GLN A 291 -53.92 -79.69 3.10
CA GLN A 291 -55.35 -79.77 3.42
C GLN A 291 -56.21 -80.08 2.19
N LEU A 292 -55.89 -79.50 1.04
CA LEU A 292 -56.57 -79.81 -0.23
C LEU A 292 -56.32 -81.26 -0.66
N ALA A 293 -55.10 -81.80 -0.47
CA ALA A 293 -54.80 -83.19 -0.75
C ALA A 293 -55.56 -84.13 0.21
N ALA A 294 -55.58 -83.81 1.51
CA ALA A 294 -56.34 -84.55 2.51
C ALA A 294 -57.84 -84.53 2.20
N TRP A 295 -58.42 -83.36 1.93
CA TRP A 295 -59.83 -83.22 1.58
C TRP A 295 -60.20 -83.95 0.29
N LYS A 296 -59.38 -83.86 -0.78
CA LYS A 296 -59.56 -84.64 -2.01
C LYS A 296 -59.55 -86.15 -1.74
N SER A 297 -58.70 -86.62 -0.81
CA SER A 297 -58.67 -88.03 -0.41
C SER A 297 -59.94 -88.46 0.35
N THR A 298 -60.47 -87.61 1.23
CA THR A 298 -61.73 -87.86 1.97
C THR A 298 -62.97 -87.78 1.06
N GLN A 299 -62.95 -86.92 0.05
CA GLN A 299 -64.02 -86.82 -0.95
C GLN A 299 -63.98 -88.01 -1.93
N SER A 300 -62.80 -88.59 -2.17
CA SER A 300 -62.64 -89.80 -2.99
C SER A 300 -63.19 -91.07 -2.33
N SER A 301 -63.26 -91.15 -1.00
CA SER A 301 -63.92 -92.26 -0.29
C SER A 301 -65.44 -92.17 -0.26
N THR A 302 -66.01 -91.01 -0.63
CA THR A 302 -67.47 -90.75 -0.71
C THR A 302 -67.95 -90.47 -2.14
N ASN A 303 -67.07 -90.63 -3.14
CA ASN A 303 -67.36 -90.33 -4.54
C ASN A 303 -68.19 -91.46 -5.19
N PRO A 304 -69.28 -91.16 -5.93
CA PRO A 304 -70.08 -92.19 -6.59
C PRO A 304 -69.26 -93.01 -7.60
N GLU A 305 -68.25 -92.45 -8.25
CA GLU A 305 -67.40 -93.18 -9.20
C GLU A 305 -66.49 -94.24 -8.55
N THR A 306 -65.98 -93.98 -7.33
CA THR A 306 -65.16 -94.97 -6.61
C THR A 306 -66.03 -96.11 -6.06
N LEU A 307 -67.24 -95.78 -5.59
CA LEU A 307 -68.28 -96.75 -5.25
C LEU A 307 -68.77 -97.54 -6.48
N GLN A 308 -68.86 -96.91 -7.66
CA GLN A 308 -69.23 -97.57 -8.92
C GLN A 308 -68.13 -98.54 -9.40
N LYS A 309 -66.85 -98.19 -9.18
CA LYS A 309 -65.72 -99.09 -9.49
C LYS A 309 -65.70 -100.30 -8.57
N GLN A 310 -65.88 -100.10 -7.26
CA GLN A 310 -66.06 -101.17 -6.28
C GLN A 310 -67.27 -102.06 -6.61
N LEU A 311 -68.36 -101.48 -7.09
CA LEU A 311 -69.52 -102.22 -7.60
C LEU A 311 -69.11 -103.14 -8.77
N SER A 312 -68.36 -102.60 -9.73
CA SER A 312 -67.94 -103.37 -10.92
C SER A 312 -66.97 -104.51 -10.57
N ASP A 313 -66.10 -104.29 -9.57
CA ASP A 313 -65.16 -105.30 -9.08
C ASP A 313 -65.92 -106.42 -8.35
N LEU A 314 -66.86 -106.09 -7.48
CA LEU A 314 -67.74 -107.05 -6.81
C LEU A 314 -68.62 -107.82 -7.80
N GLN A 315 -69.15 -107.15 -8.83
CA GLN A 315 -69.90 -107.80 -9.91
C GLN A 315 -69.02 -108.78 -10.71
N SER A 316 -67.77 -108.44 -10.98
CA SER A 316 -66.81 -109.32 -11.64
C SER A 316 -66.44 -110.53 -10.75
N GLN A 317 -66.25 -110.30 -9.44
CA GLN A 317 -66.07 -111.35 -8.45
C GLN A 317 -67.26 -112.30 -8.40
N MET A 318 -68.49 -111.77 -8.44
CA MET A 318 -69.72 -112.55 -8.47
C MET A 318 -69.80 -113.45 -9.71
N ILE A 319 -69.42 -112.93 -10.89
CA ILE A 319 -69.35 -113.74 -12.13
C ILE A 319 -68.34 -114.88 -11.96
N SER A 320 -67.18 -114.60 -11.35
CA SER A 320 -66.15 -115.61 -11.12
C SER A 320 -66.55 -116.68 -10.08
N LEU A 321 -67.30 -116.30 -9.05
CA LEU A 321 -67.82 -117.21 -8.01
C LEU A 321 -68.96 -118.07 -8.56
N ARG A 322 -69.88 -117.49 -9.34
CA ARG A 322 -70.97 -118.22 -10.00
C ARG A 322 -70.52 -119.22 -11.07
N ALA A 323 -69.32 -119.03 -11.63
CA ALA A 323 -68.73 -120.03 -12.51
C ALA A 323 -68.29 -121.31 -11.77
N ARG A 324 -68.17 -121.27 -10.43
CA ARG A 324 -67.65 -122.39 -9.61
C ARG A 324 -68.63 -122.89 -8.54
N TYR A 325 -69.51 -122.03 -8.06
CA TYR A 325 -70.42 -122.30 -6.95
C TYR A 325 -71.87 -122.02 -7.35
N THR A 326 -72.81 -122.76 -6.77
CA THR A 326 -74.26 -122.57 -6.94
C THR A 326 -74.76 -121.36 -6.15
N ASP A 327 -75.92 -120.83 -6.52
CA ASP A 327 -76.47 -119.58 -5.98
C ASP A 327 -76.73 -119.59 -4.45
N ASP A 328 -76.79 -120.78 -3.83
CA ASP A 328 -77.00 -120.95 -2.38
C ASP A 328 -75.69 -120.98 -1.55
N TYR A 329 -74.52 -120.88 -2.20
CA TYR A 329 -73.23 -120.95 -1.50
C TYR A 329 -72.98 -119.68 -0.64
N PRO A 330 -72.45 -119.79 0.60
CA PRO A 330 -72.36 -118.66 1.53
C PRO A 330 -71.65 -117.42 0.98
N ASP A 331 -70.59 -117.61 0.21
CA ASP A 331 -69.81 -116.50 -0.36
C ASP A 331 -70.55 -115.79 -1.49
N VAL A 332 -71.32 -116.53 -2.31
CA VAL A 332 -72.17 -115.97 -3.38
C VAL A 332 -73.29 -115.13 -2.78
N VAL A 333 -73.88 -115.59 -1.67
CA VAL A 333 -74.92 -114.85 -0.94
C VAL A 333 -74.34 -113.58 -0.30
N LYS A 334 -73.16 -113.65 0.32
CA LYS A 334 -72.47 -112.48 0.87
C LYS A 334 -72.15 -111.45 -0.21
N THR A 335 -71.48 -111.84 -1.31
CA THR A 335 -71.17 -110.91 -2.41
C THR A 335 -72.43 -110.32 -3.05
N LYS A 336 -73.53 -111.09 -3.13
CA LYS A 336 -74.82 -110.57 -3.60
C LYS A 336 -75.44 -109.55 -2.65
N ALA A 337 -75.35 -109.78 -1.34
CA ALA A 337 -75.77 -108.83 -0.31
C ALA A 337 -74.92 -107.56 -0.36
N ASP A 338 -73.60 -107.69 -0.49
CA ASP A 338 -72.67 -106.57 -0.60
C ASP A 338 -72.95 -105.73 -1.86
N ILE A 339 -73.19 -106.36 -3.02
CA ILE A 339 -73.61 -105.66 -4.24
C ILE A 339 -74.96 -104.95 -4.04
N ALA A 340 -75.91 -105.57 -3.36
CA ALA A 340 -77.22 -104.97 -3.11
C ALA A 340 -77.12 -103.76 -2.19
N GLU A 341 -76.33 -103.84 -1.12
CA GLU A 341 -76.05 -102.73 -0.22
C GLU A 341 -75.35 -101.59 -0.96
N LEU A 342 -74.30 -101.89 -1.74
CA LEU A 342 -73.54 -100.89 -2.47
C LEU A 342 -74.40 -100.21 -3.57
N LYS A 343 -75.27 -100.98 -4.26
CA LYS A 343 -76.27 -100.43 -5.19
C LYS A 343 -77.28 -99.53 -4.46
N SER A 344 -77.74 -99.92 -3.27
CA SER A 344 -78.68 -99.11 -2.48
C SER A 344 -78.04 -97.78 -2.07
N ARG A 345 -76.80 -97.81 -1.58
CA ARG A 345 -76.04 -96.59 -1.24
C ARG A 345 -75.82 -95.69 -2.45
N LEU A 346 -75.47 -96.26 -3.62
CA LEU A 346 -75.38 -95.50 -4.88
C LEU A 346 -76.72 -94.91 -5.31
N ALA A 347 -77.83 -95.63 -5.14
CA ALA A 347 -79.17 -95.15 -5.45
C ALA A 347 -79.61 -94.02 -4.51
N GLU A 348 -79.27 -94.08 -3.23
CA GLU A 348 -79.51 -93.01 -2.26
C GLU A 348 -78.68 -91.76 -2.57
N ILE A 349 -77.41 -91.91 -2.92
CA ILE A 349 -76.53 -90.80 -3.34
C ILE A 349 -77.06 -90.15 -4.63
N ASN A 350 -77.45 -90.95 -5.62
CA ASN A 350 -78.02 -90.45 -6.89
C ASN A 350 -79.40 -89.79 -6.71
N LYS A 351 -80.23 -90.28 -5.78
CA LYS A 351 -81.54 -89.69 -5.46
C LYS A 351 -81.40 -88.38 -4.67
N ALA A 352 -80.39 -88.29 -3.79
CA ALA A 352 -80.03 -87.06 -3.10
C ALA A 352 -79.48 -85.99 -4.06
N SER A 353 -78.72 -86.37 -5.10
CA SER A 353 -78.24 -85.41 -6.11
C SER A 353 -79.34 -84.92 -7.08
N ALA A 354 -80.33 -85.77 -7.39
CA ALA A 354 -81.46 -85.40 -8.26
C ALA A 354 -82.41 -84.35 -7.65
N SER A 355 -82.37 -84.13 -6.33
CA SER A 355 -83.22 -83.11 -5.66
C SER A 355 -82.56 -81.72 -5.54
N ALA A 356 -81.31 -81.55 -6.01
CA ALA A 356 -80.54 -80.31 -5.89
C ALA A 356 -80.23 -79.64 -7.25
N THR A 357 -81.17 -79.70 -8.20
CA THR A 357 -81.00 -79.05 -9.52
C THR A 357 -81.80 -77.77 -9.58
N GLU A 358 -81.24 -76.68 -9.06
CA GLU A 358 -81.40 -75.27 -9.51
C GLU A 358 -80.69 -74.31 -8.55
N ALA A 359 -79.38 -74.50 -8.34
CA ALA A 359 -78.46 -73.44 -7.92
C ALA A 359 -77.03 -73.92 -8.12
N ASP A 360 -76.42 -73.45 -9.21
CA ASP A 360 -74.98 -73.37 -9.45
C ASP A 360 -74.16 -74.67 -9.37
N SER A 361 -73.52 -75.00 -10.48
CA SER A 361 -72.51 -76.03 -10.67
C SER A 361 -71.20 -75.73 -9.90
N LYS A 362 -71.31 -75.63 -8.57
CA LYS A 362 -70.24 -75.56 -7.57
C LYS A 362 -70.64 -76.31 -6.29
N GLY A 363 -71.39 -77.40 -6.43
CA GLY A 363 -71.55 -78.41 -5.38
C GLY A 363 -70.29 -79.24 -5.18
N SER A 364 -69.14 -78.59 -4.96
CA SER A 364 -68.10 -79.24 -4.17
C SER A 364 -68.66 -79.33 -2.75
N ALA A 365 -68.41 -80.44 -2.05
CA ALA A 365 -68.65 -80.53 -0.62
C ALA A 365 -68.22 -79.20 0.03
N MET A 366 -69.10 -78.56 0.79
CA MET A 366 -68.86 -77.28 1.47
C MET A 366 -67.41 -77.22 1.93
N GLU A 367 -66.59 -76.41 1.26
CA GLU A 367 -65.14 -76.43 1.44
C GLU A 367 -64.82 -76.25 2.93
N PRO A 368 -63.94 -77.06 3.54
CA PRO A 368 -63.70 -77.00 4.97
C PRO A 368 -63.34 -75.57 5.39
N ILE A 369 -63.85 -75.15 6.56
CA ILE A 369 -63.63 -73.79 7.08
C ILE A 369 -62.13 -73.46 7.15
N GLU A 370 -61.30 -74.45 7.47
CA GLU A 370 -59.84 -74.36 7.54
C GLU A 370 -59.22 -73.93 6.19
N VAL A 371 -59.65 -74.54 5.08
CA VAL A 371 -59.14 -74.21 3.73
C VAL A 371 -59.54 -72.78 3.32
N ARG A 372 -60.76 -72.36 3.66
CA ARG A 372 -61.22 -70.97 3.45
C ARG A 372 -60.43 -69.96 4.28
N GLN A 373 -60.11 -70.29 5.53
CA GLN A 373 -59.28 -69.44 6.40
C GLN A 373 -57.86 -69.30 5.86
N ILE A 374 -57.24 -70.39 5.40
CA ILE A 374 -55.89 -70.34 4.80
C ILE A 374 -55.90 -69.52 3.51
N ARG A 375 -56.92 -69.63 2.65
CA ARG A 375 -57.04 -68.76 1.47
C ARG A 375 -57.16 -67.29 1.83
N GLN A 376 -57.93 -66.96 2.88
CA GLN A 376 -58.03 -65.58 3.36
C GLN A 376 -56.68 -65.08 3.88
N GLN A 377 -55.92 -65.93 4.58
CA GLN A 377 -54.58 -65.59 5.03
C GLN A 377 -53.62 -65.36 3.85
N LEU A 378 -53.64 -66.23 2.84
CA LEU A 378 -52.86 -66.04 1.61
C LEU A 378 -53.19 -64.73 0.89
N HIS A 379 -54.49 -64.38 0.81
CA HIS A 379 -54.89 -63.10 0.24
C HIS A 379 -54.33 -61.90 1.03
N LYS A 380 -54.28 -61.98 2.36
CA LYS A 380 -53.67 -60.94 3.21
C LYS A 380 -52.16 -60.87 2.99
N ASP A 381 -51.49 -62.02 2.95
CA ASP A 381 -50.03 -62.08 2.72
C ASP A 381 -49.68 -61.50 1.33
N ASP A 382 -50.50 -61.78 0.31
CA ASP A 382 -50.37 -61.18 -1.04
C ASP A 382 -50.54 -59.66 -1.04
N GLU A 383 -51.53 -59.15 -0.32
CA GLU A 383 -51.73 -57.71 -0.16
C GLU A 383 -50.55 -57.06 0.57
N GLU A 384 -50.03 -57.69 1.62
CA GLU A 384 -48.87 -57.20 2.38
C GLU A 384 -47.61 -57.18 1.51
N ILE A 385 -47.35 -58.24 0.74
CA ILE A 385 -46.24 -58.29 -0.22
C ILE A 385 -46.39 -57.20 -1.28
N ALA A 386 -47.60 -56.97 -1.81
CA ALA A 386 -47.86 -55.93 -2.80
C ALA A 386 -47.63 -54.53 -2.23
N LEU A 387 -48.05 -54.27 -0.99
CA LEU A 387 -47.81 -53.02 -0.28
C LEU A 387 -46.33 -52.80 0.01
N ALA A 388 -45.63 -53.80 0.55
CA ALA A 388 -44.19 -53.72 0.83
C ALA A 388 -43.40 -53.44 -0.46
N ASN A 389 -43.73 -54.11 -1.57
CA ASN A 389 -43.12 -53.85 -2.87
C ASN A 389 -43.30 -52.41 -3.35
N ARG A 390 -44.49 -51.82 -3.17
CA ARG A 390 -44.75 -50.42 -3.54
C ARG A 390 -43.90 -49.47 -2.71
N GLU A 391 -43.81 -49.70 -1.41
CA GLU A 391 -43.04 -48.82 -0.52
C GLU A 391 -41.53 -48.97 -0.73
N ILE A 392 -41.02 -50.19 -0.95
CA ILE A 392 -39.61 -50.42 -1.33
C ILE A 392 -39.27 -49.63 -2.59
N LYS A 393 -40.09 -49.70 -3.64
CA LYS A 393 -39.86 -48.93 -4.88
C LYS A 393 -39.88 -47.42 -4.64
N ARG A 394 -40.81 -46.94 -3.80
CA ARG A 394 -40.88 -45.51 -3.44
C ARG A 394 -39.61 -45.07 -2.71
N LEU A 395 -39.18 -45.83 -1.71
CA LEU A 395 -37.98 -45.56 -0.92
C LEU A 395 -36.71 -45.65 -1.77
N GLN A 396 -36.59 -46.65 -2.66
CA GLN A 396 -35.48 -46.75 -3.62
C GLN A 396 -35.37 -45.50 -4.51
N SER A 397 -36.51 -44.98 -5.00
CA SER A 397 -36.50 -43.74 -5.79
C SER A 397 -36.04 -42.53 -4.97
N ALA A 398 -36.44 -42.46 -3.69
CA ALA A 398 -36.03 -41.38 -2.79
C ALA A 398 -34.54 -41.48 -2.43
N VAL A 399 -34.04 -42.67 -2.09
CA VAL A 399 -32.62 -42.94 -1.84
C VAL A 399 -31.79 -42.53 -3.06
N GLY A 400 -32.17 -42.94 -4.27
CA GLY A 400 -31.45 -42.57 -5.50
C GLY A 400 -31.40 -41.06 -5.75
N GLN A 401 -32.43 -40.29 -5.38
CA GLN A 401 -32.40 -38.83 -5.46
C GLN A 401 -31.35 -38.24 -4.50
N TYR A 402 -31.35 -38.66 -3.23
CA TYR A 402 -30.37 -38.18 -2.24
C TYR A 402 -28.93 -38.61 -2.57
N GLU A 403 -28.72 -39.81 -3.11
CA GLU A 403 -27.40 -40.25 -3.61
C GLU A 403 -26.94 -39.41 -4.80
N SER A 404 -27.85 -39.03 -5.72
CA SER A 404 -27.55 -38.12 -6.82
C SER A 404 -27.16 -36.72 -6.32
N HIS A 405 -27.84 -36.20 -5.30
CA HIS A 405 -27.48 -34.91 -4.69
C HIS A 405 -26.09 -34.95 -4.03
N LEU A 406 -25.74 -36.07 -3.39
CA LEU A 406 -24.46 -36.23 -2.71
C LEU A 406 -23.28 -36.42 -3.69
N SER A 407 -23.51 -37.11 -4.82
CA SER A 407 -22.48 -37.37 -5.84
C SER A 407 -22.13 -36.15 -6.70
N LEU A 408 -23.08 -35.24 -6.94
CA LEU A 408 -22.84 -33.96 -7.62
C LEU A 408 -22.20 -32.89 -6.70
N SER A 409 -22.20 -33.14 -5.39
CA SER A 409 -21.74 -32.21 -4.36
C SER A 409 -20.29 -31.71 -4.54
N PRO A 410 -19.28 -32.50 -4.95
CA PRO A 410 -17.89 -32.01 -4.97
C PRO A 410 -17.64 -30.83 -5.94
N ALA A 411 -18.24 -30.88 -7.14
CA ALA A 411 -18.11 -29.80 -8.12
C ALA A 411 -18.89 -28.54 -7.69
N VAL A 412 -20.08 -28.73 -7.12
CA VAL A 412 -20.90 -27.65 -6.55
C VAL A 412 -20.19 -27.03 -5.33
N GLU A 413 -19.53 -27.83 -4.51
CA GLU A 413 -18.75 -27.40 -3.35
C GLU A 413 -17.55 -26.54 -3.76
N GLU A 414 -16.81 -26.94 -4.78
CA GLU A 414 -15.68 -26.15 -5.29
C GLU A 414 -16.15 -24.76 -5.76
N GLN A 415 -17.22 -24.71 -6.56
CA GLN A 415 -17.81 -23.47 -7.04
C GLN A 415 -18.37 -22.62 -5.89
N TYR A 416 -19.06 -23.23 -4.93
CA TYR A 416 -19.57 -22.56 -3.74
C TYR A 416 -18.44 -21.94 -2.90
N LYS A 417 -17.35 -22.68 -2.68
CA LYS A 417 -16.17 -22.19 -1.95
C LYS A 417 -15.50 -21.05 -2.68
N ALA A 418 -15.35 -21.14 -4.01
CA ALA A 418 -14.79 -20.07 -4.82
C ALA A 418 -15.63 -18.79 -4.69
N LEU A 419 -16.95 -18.91 -4.84
CA LEU A 419 -17.88 -17.78 -4.76
C LEU A 419 -17.95 -17.17 -3.36
N THR A 420 -17.91 -18.02 -2.31
CA THR A 420 -17.86 -17.57 -0.91
C THR A 420 -16.56 -16.82 -0.63
N ARG A 421 -15.41 -17.32 -1.10
CA ARG A 421 -14.12 -16.64 -0.95
C ARG A 421 -14.13 -15.29 -1.65
N ASP A 422 -14.69 -15.21 -2.86
CA ASP A 422 -14.75 -13.97 -3.62
C ASP A 422 -15.69 -12.94 -2.97
N TYR A 423 -16.82 -13.40 -2.43
CA TYR A 423 -17.70 -12.59 -1.57
C TYR A 423 -16.97 -12.07 -0.32
N GLU A 424 -16.26 -12.93 0.42
CA GLU A 424 -15.50 -12.53 1.61
C GLU A 424 -14.40 -11.50 1.27
N ASN A 425 -13.72 -11.67 0.13
CA ASN A 425 -12.72 -10.72 -0.35
C ASN A 425 -13.36 -9.37 -0.72
N ALA A 426 -14.52 -9.37 -1.38
CA ALA A 426 -15.27 -8.15 -1.69
C ALA A 426 -15.72 -7.44 -0.40
N ALA A 427 -16.24 -8.20 0.58
CA ALA A 427 -16.67 -7.68 1.88
C ALA A 427 -15.50 -7.06 2.66
N LYS A 428 -14.35 -7.75 2.71
CA LYS A 428 -13.12 -7.22 3.33
C LYS A 428 -12.65 -5.94 2.65
N THR A 429 -12.62 -5.92 1.32
CA THR A 429 -12.21 -4.73 0.55
C THR A 429 -13.14 -3.54 0.84
N TYR A 430 -14.46 -3.77 0.88
CA TYR A 430 -15.43 -2.76 1.25
C TYR A 430 -15.19 -2.23 2.67
N GLN A 431 -15.00 -3.12 3.65
CA GLN A 431 -14.75 -2.75 5.04
C GLN A 431 -13.44 -1.97 5.22
N ASP A 432 -12.38 -2.36 4.51
CA ASP A 432 -11.09 -1.67 4.50
C ASP A 432 -11.22 -0.26 3.92
N LEU A 433 -11.92 -0.12 2.78
CA LEU A 433 -12.17 1.19 2.17
C LEU A 433 -13.07 2.07 3.04
N LEU A 434 -14.07 1.49 3.71
CA LEU A 434 -14.92 2.20 4.65
C LEU A 434 -14.10 2.78 5.82
N THR A 435 -13.20 1.96 6.36
CA THR A 435 -12.31 2.39 7.46
C THR A 435 -11.34 3.48 7.00
N LYS A 436 -10.75 3.34 5.81
CA LYS A 436 -9.86 4.35 5.20
C LYS A 436 -10.61 5.65 4.88
N LYS A 437 -11.86 5.57 4.44
CA LYS A 437 -12.71 6.75 4.22
C LYS A 437 -12.98 7.46 5.54
N ALA A 438 -13.35 6.74 6.59
CA ALA A 438 -13.60 7.34 7.91
C ALA A 438 -12.36 8.09 8.46
N THR A 439 -11.16 7.54 8.28
CA THR A 439 -9.92 8.23 8.67
C THR A 439 -9.61 9.42 7.76
N ALA A 440 -9.82 9.31 6.45
CA ALA A 440 -9.65 10.41 5.50
C ALA A 440 -10.64 11.57 5.78
N ASP A 441 -11.90 11.26 6.06
CA ASP A 441 -12.93 12.24 6.43
C ASP A 441 -12.52 12.98 7.71
N LEU A 442 -12.10 12.26 8.75
CA LEU A 442 -11.57 12.87 9.97
C LEU A 442 -10.39 13.81 9.68
N THR A 443 -9.47 13.38 8.81
CA THR A 443 -8.30 14.17 8.40
C THR A 443 -8.70 15.44 7.63
N ALA A 444 -9.68 15.33 6.73
CA ALA A 444 -10.22 16.46 6.00
C ALA A 444 -10.90 17.45 6.95
N HIS A 445 -11.68 16.96 7.92
CA HIS A 445 -12.29 17.80 8.95
C HIS A 445 -11.24 18.51 9.83
N MET A 446 -10.17 17.83 10.24
CA MET A 446 -9.07 18.43 11.01
C MET A 446 -8.31 19.50 10.21
N THR A 447 -8.04 19.23 8.93
CA THR A 447 -7.42 20.20 8.00
C THR A 447 -8.29 21.44 7.84
N ASN A 448 -9.61 21.27 7.69
CA ASN A 448 -10.57 22.38 7.58
C ASN A 448 -10.66 23.22 8.85
N GLN A 449 -10.47 22.61 10.03
CA GLN A 449 -10.42 23.31 11.32
C GLN A 449 -9.03 23.87 11.68
N ALA A 450 -8.07 23.85 10.75
CA ALA A 450 -6.69 24.29 10.96
C ALA A 450 -5.95 23.56 12.12
N GLN A 451 -6.33 22.31 12.39
CA GLN A 451 -5.69 21.42 13.37
C GLN A 451 -4.68 20.43 12.75
N GLY A 452 -4.50 20.47 11.44
CA GLY A 452 -3.48 19.71 10.70
C GLY A 452 -2.12 20.40 10.63
N GLU A 453 -1.25 19.93 9.73
CA GLU A 453 0.01 20.61 9.40
C GLU A 453 -0.29 22.05 8.96
N ARG A 454 0.31 23.03 9.64
CA ARG A 454 0.11 24.44 9.32
C ARG A 454 1.44 25.16 9.19
N MET A 455 1.52 26.01 8.18
CA MET A 455 2.58 27.00 8.06
C MET A 455 2.18 28.23 8.85
N THR A 456 2.90 28.54 9.93
CA THR A 456 2.69 29.74 10.73
C THR A 456 3.84 30.72 10.50
N GLU A 457 3.49 31.98 10.26
CA GLU A 457 4.48 33.05 10.21
C GLU A 457 4.89 33.39 11.64
N ILE A 458 6.16 33.14 11.99
CA ILE A 458 6.70 33.46 13.32
C ILE A 458 7.24 34.88 13.35
N GLN A 459 8.00 35.23 12.31
CA GLN A 459 8.62 36.54 12.20
C GLN A 459 8.06 37.23 10.96
N PRO A 460 7.30 38.34 11.12
CA PRO A 460 6.85 39.12 9.99
C PRO A 460 8.04 39.69 9.22
N ALA A 461 7.80 40.10 7.98
CA ALA A 461 8.84 40.68 7.13
C ALA A 461 9.58 41.83 7.86
N SER A 462 10.89 41.64 8.02
CA SER A 462 11.78 42.58 8.68
C SER A 462 11.95 43.86 7.87
N PHE A 463 12.00 45.01 8.55
CA PHE A 463 12.32 46.29 7.92
C PHE A 463 13.84 46.45 7.79
N PRO A 464 14.39 46.60 6.58
CA PRO A 464 15.83 46.69 6.39
C PRO A 464 16.36 48.11 6.65
N ASP A 465 17.08 48.28 7.76
CA ASP A 465 17.67 49.56 8.17
C ASP A 465 18.92 49.96 7.34
N ALA A 466 19.60 48.99 6.72
CA ALA A 466 20.79 49.19 5.91
C ALA A 466 20.74 48.37 4.61
N PRO A 467 21.36 48.86 3.52
CA PRO A 467 21.42 48.10 2.27
C PRO A 467 22.32 46.87 2.44
N SER A 468 21.84 45.72 1.96
CA SER A 468 22.54 44.44 1.94
C SER A 468 23.58 44.36 0.83
N PHE A 469 23.38 45.09 -0.26
CA PHE A 469 24.35 45.24 -1.34
C PHE A 469 24.54 46.72 -1.67
N PRO A 470 25.78 47.21 -1.88
CA PRO A 470 27.08 46.50 -1.84
C PRO A 470 27.62 46.18 -0.44
N ASN A 471 28.40 45.09 -0.31
CA ASN A 471 29.06 44.69 0.94
C ASN A 471 30.30 45.55 1.24
N LEU A 472 30.25 46.34 2.32
CA LEU A 472 31.35 47.22 2.72
C LEU A 472 32.69 46.48 2.87
N LEU A 473 32.67 45.30 3.51
CA LEU A 473 33.88 44.50 3.75
C LEU A 473 34.53 44.02 2.45
N MET A 474 33.75 43.67 1.43
CA MET A 474 34.29 43.26 0.12
C MET A 474 34.96 44.44 -0.59
N PHE A 475 34.39 45.64 -0.50
CA PHE A 475 34.99 46.86 -1.07
C PHE A 475 36.30 47.21 -0.37
N ILE A 476 36.32 47.20 0.97
CA ILE A 476 37.54 47.48 1.75
C ILE A 476 38.62 46.42 1.48
N GLY A 477 38.25 45.13 1.49
CA GLY A 477 39.18 44.03 1.21
C GLY A 477 39.74 44.08 -0.22
N GLY A 478 38.88 44.35 -1.21
CA GLY A 478 39.29 44.54 -2.60
C GLY A 478 40.22 45.75 -2.77
N GLY A 479 39.91 46.87 -2.10
CA GLY A 479 40.76 48.06 -2.07
C GLY A 479 42.13 47.80 -1.44
N LEU A 480 42.19 47.03 -0.36
CA LEU A 480 43.44 46.60 0.27
C LEU A 480 44.27 45.71 -0.67
N ALA A 481 43.65 44.72 -1.30
CA ALA A 481 44.32 43.81 -2.22
C ALA A 481 44.86 44.55 -3.46
N ALA A 482 44.04 45.42 -4.06
CA ALA A 482 44.45 46.27 -5.18
C ALA A 482 45.57 47.24 -4.77
N GLY A 483 45.48 47.82 -3.57
CA GLY A 483 46.52 48.68 -3.00
C GLY A 483 47.85 47.94 -2.81
N LEU A 484 47.82 46.72 -2.27
CA LEU A 484 49.02 45.88 -2.11
C LEU A 484 49.61 45.46 -3.46
N ALA A 485 48.77 45.09 -4.44
CA ALA A 485 49.21 44.72 -5.78
C ALA A 485 49.88 45.91 -6.50
N LEU A 486 49.27 47.11 -6.42
CA LEU A 486 49.87 48.34 -6.95
C LEU A 486 51.18 48.68 -6.22
N GLY A 487 51.22 48.56 -4.89
CA GLY A 487 52.42 48.81 -4.10
C GLY A 487 53.56 47.86 -4.45
N ALA A 488 53.27 46.58 -4.63
CA ALA A 488 54.23 45.57 -5.08
C ALA A 488 54.70 45.84 -6.51
N GLY A 489 53.79 46.18 -7.43
CA GLY A 489 54.12 46.56 -8.80
C GLY A 489 55.02 47.79 -8.88
N ILE A 490 54.73 48.83 -8.09
CA ILE A 490 55.58 50.03 -7.99
C ILE A 490 56.94 49.68 -7.38
N ALA A 491 56.99 48.86 -6.34
CA ALA A 491 58.24 48.43 -5.73
C ALA A 491 59.10 47.62 -6.72
N MET A 492 58.50 46.71 -7.48
CA MET A 492 59.16 45.92 -8.51
C MET A 492 59.65 46.78 -9.67
N TRP A 493 58.82 47.73 -10.13
CA TRP A 493 59.19 48.70 -11.17
C TRP A 493 60.36 49.60 -10.74
N LEU A 494 60.34 50.07 -9.49
CA LEU A 494 61.45 50.85 -8.93
C LEU A 494 62.72 50.01 -8.81
N GLU A 495 62.62 48.72 -8.49
CA GLU A 495 63.79 47.82 -8.42
C GLU A 495 64.38 47.55 -9.82
N LEU A 496 63.53 47.33 -10.84
CA LEU A 496 63.97 47.17 -12.22
C LEU A 496 64.69 48.41 -12.77
N ARG A 497 64.37 49.60 -12.25
CA ARG A 497 65.02 50.87 -12.64
C ARG A 497 66.22 51.23 -11.76
N ASP A 498 66.40 50.57 -10.62
CA ASP A 498 67.50 50.87 -9.70
C ASP A 498 68.76 50.13 -10.14
N SER A 499 69.46 50.68 -11.13
CA SER A 499 70.77 50.18 -11.57
C SER A 499 71.90 50.58 -10.62
N SER A 500 71.71 50.38 -9.31
CA SER A 500 72.76 50.61 -8.31
C SER A 500 73.50 49.32 -8.02
N ILE A 501 74.71 49.17 -8.60
CA ILE A 501 75.64 48.09 -8.26
C ILE A 501 76.09 48.29 -6.82
N ARG A 502 75.43 47.61 -5.89
CA ARG A 502 75.80 47.62 -4.46
C ARG A 502 75.60 46.24 -3.89
N THR A 503 76.44 45.31 -4.34
CA THR A 503 76.79 44.12 -3.56
C THR A 503 78.25 43.77 -3.83
N GLU A 504 78.97 43.60 -2.75
CA GLU A 504 80.41 43.41 -2.64
C GLU A 504 80.83 41.97 -3.00
N ALA A 505 80.78 41.63 -4.29
CA ALA A 505 81.34 40.38 -4.82
C ALA A 505 81.65 40.52 -6.32
N GLY A 506 82.65 41.33 -6.63
CA GLY A 506 83.06 41.58 -8.01
C GLY A 506 84.29 42.48 -8.09
N TRP A 507 85.36 42.12 -7.40
CA TRP A 507 86.66 42.77 -7.60
C TRP A 507 87.73 41.72 -7.86
N SER A 508 87.97 41.44 -9.14
CA SER A 508 89.24 40.89 -9.61
C SER A 508 90.23 42.06 -9.74
N PRO A 509 91.46 41.97 -9.19
CA PRO A 509 92.38 43.09 -9.16
C PRO A 509 93.05 43.29 -10.54
N CYS A 510 92.81 44.44 -11.17
CA CYS A 510 93.69 44.93 -12.24
C CYS A 510 94.98 45.51 -11.60
N PRO A 511 96.18 45.08 -12.03
CA PRO A 511 97.43 45.61 -11.50
C PRO A 511 97.73 46.98 -12.13
N GLY A 512 97.87 48.01 -11.29
CA GLY A 512 98.32 49.33 -11.74
C GLY A 512 97.27 50.43 -11.67
N SER A 513 96.77 50.75 -10.48
CA SER A 513 96.34 52.11 -10.15
C SER A 513 96.40 52.33 -8.65
N ALA A 514 96.83 53.54 -8.28
CA ALA A 514 97.25 53.91 -6.95
C ALA A 514 96.13 53.79 -5.90
N ARG A 515 96.48 53.14 -4.79
CA ARG A 515 95.68 52.98 -3.57
C ARG A 515 95.43 54.36 -2.94
N LEU A 516 94.30 55.00 -3.24
CA LEU A 516 93.82 56.12 -2.42
C LEU A 516 93.35 55.56 -1.07
N ARG A 517 94.09 55.92 -0.03
CA ARG A 517 93.80 55.58 1.36
C ARG A 517 92.44 56.17 1.75
N ARG A 518 91.58 55.28 2.25
CA ARG A 518 90.38 55.62 3.02
C ARG A 518 90.83 56.39 4.26
N THR A 519 90.43 57.65 4.38
CA THR A 519 90.61 58.44 5.60
C THR A 519 89.77 57.82 6.71
N GLU A 520 90.44 57.36 7.77
CA GLU A 520 89.83 57.08 9.06
C GLU A 520 89.21 58.37 9.61
N LYS A 521 87.92 58.32 9.95
CA LYS A 521 87.32 59.28 10.88
C LYS A 521 87.43 58.68 12.28
N VAL A 522 88.39 59.18 13.05
CA VAL A 522 88.52 58.97 14.50
C VAL A 522 87.99 60.21 15.22
N GLY A 523 87.26 59.99 16.32
CA GLY A 523 86.83 60.99 17.30
C GLY A 523 85.34 61.35 17.17
N SER A 524 84.49 61.24 18.18
CA SER A 524 84.73 61.21 19.62
C SER A 524 83.53 60.57 20.33
N GLY A 525 83.81 59.67 21.28
CA GLY A 525 82.81 59.21 22.23
C GLY A 525 82.40 60.33 23.18
N THR A 526 81.09 60.51 23.36
CA THR A 526 80.53 60.98 24.63
C THR A 526 79.31 60.13 24.94
N GLU A 527 79.53 59.23 25.88
CA GLU A 527 78.56 58.38 26.52
C GLU A 527 77.79 59.21 27.56
N LYS A 528 76.50 59.45 27.33
CA LYS A 528 75.56 59.78 28.41
C LYS A 528 74.16 59.26 28.09
N ARG A 529 73.93 58.05 28.60
CA ARG A 529 72.67 57.45 29.05
C ARG A 529 71.43 58.35 28.95
N ARG A 530 70.45 57.95 28.15
CA ARG A 530 69.03 58.24 28.42
C ARG A 530 68.11 57.13 27.94
N ASN A 531 68.16 56.04 28.69
CA ASN A 531 67.06 55.20 29.15
C ASN A 531 65.65 55.58 28.62
N TRP A 532 65.13 54.87 27.61
CA TRP A 532 63.68 54.76 27.33
C TRP A 532 63.41 53.39 26.67
N MET A 533 63.30 52.36 27.50
CA MET A 533 62.58 51.14 27.16
C MET A 533 61.86 50.67 28.43
N CYS A 534 60.68 50.08 28.26
CA CYS A 534 59.78 49.53 29.28
C CYS A 534 58.76 50.51 29.90
N ARG A 535 57.69 50.83 29.14
CA ARG A 535 56.35 50.91 29.75
C ARG A 535 55.61 49.61 29.49
N ARG A 536 55.75 48.73 30.49
CA ARG A 536 54.91 47.58 30.79
C ARG A 536 53.65 48.11 31.48
N ILE A 537 52.49 48.05 30.83
CA ILE A 537 51.16 48.21 31.45
C ILE A 537 50.28 47.13 30.80
N ARG A 538 50.15 45.94 31.40
CA ARG A 538 49.26 45.54 32.52
C ARG A 538 47.93 44.98 31.98
N PHE A 539 47.89 43.66 31.81
CA PHE A 539 46.68 42.88 32.06
C PHE A 539 46.38 42.93 33.57
N PRO A 540 45.12 43.07 33.97
CA PRO A 540 44.63 42.33 35.12
C PRO A 540 43.41 41.49 34.73
N SER A 541 43.58 40.18 34.91
CA SER A 541 42.51 39.23 35.11
C SER A 541 41.63 39.63 36.31
N ARG A 542 40.33 39.42 36.13
CA ARG A 542 39.26 39.35 37.12
C ARG A 542 39.72 38.84 38.51
N ARG A 543 39.30 39.54 39.59
CA ARG A 543 38.73 38.96 40.83
C ARG A 543 38.35 40.05 41.86
N ASN A 544 37.13 39.89 42.41
CA ASN A 544 36.50 40.42 43.64
C ASN A 544 36.36 41.96 43.75
N TRP A 545 35.23 42.54 44.18
CA TRP A 545 34.42 42.39 45.41
C TRP A 545 32.99 43.00 45.20
N PRO A 546 32.02 43.07 46.15
CA PRO A 546 31.93 42.50 47.50
C PRO A 546 30.61 41.71 47.80
N ARG A 547 30.67 40.80 48.78
CA ARG A 547 29.50 40.41 49.60
C ARG A 547 29.21 41.55 50.58
N ILE A 548 27.99 42.06 50.57
CA ILE A 548 27.45 42.84 51.68
C ILE A 548 26.95 41.85 52.73
N THR A 549 27.61 41.87 53.88
CA THR A 549 27.14 41.34 55.14
C THR A 549 26.09 42.29 55.72
N THR A 550 24.87 41.81 55.90
CA THR A 550 23.94 42.33 56.93
C THR A 550 23.68 41.20 57.90
N CYS A 551 24.14 41.41 59.13
CA CYS A 551 23.86 40.59 60.30
C CYS A 551 22.90 41.38 61.20
N THR A 552 22.17 40.67 62.06
CA THR A 552 21.24 41.13 63.12
C THR A 552 19.84 41.50 62.63
N LYS A 553 18.71 41.14 63.28
CA LYS A 553 18.46 40.56 64.60
C LYS A 553 16.96 40.19 64.70
N SER A 554 16.68 38.99 65.23
CA SER A 554 15.72 38.69 66.31
C SER A 554 14.19 38.93 66.23
N SER A 555 13.51 37.99 66.91
CA SER A 555 12.11 37.88 67.40
C SER A 555 11.12 37.22 66.42
N THR A 556 10.54 36.03 66.68
CA THR A 556 9.40 35.74 67.62
C THR A 556 8.32 36.81 67.47
N ASP A 557 7.08 36.53 67.08
CA ASP A 557 6.21 35.34 67.19
C ASP A 557 5.46 35.01 65.89
#